data_AF-A0A2A5HPE1-F1
#
_entry.id   AF-A0A2A5HPE1-F1
#
_cell.length_a   1.000
_cell.length_b   1.000
_cell.length_c   1.000
_cell.angle_alpha   90.00
_cell.angle_beta   90.00
_cell.angle_gamma   90.00
#
_symmetry.space_group_name_H-M   'P 1'
#
loop_
_entity.id
_entity.type
_entity.pdbx_description
1 polymer ?
#
loop_
_entity_poly.entity_id
_entity_poly.type
_entity_poly.pdbx_seq_one_letter_code
_entity_poly.pdbx_strand_id
1 'polypeptide(L)'
;RRLLNSQSDDLGLFDAIGETFKGKRRQVVIWVWVVSFIIAAFFVFCVIQFFNSTDTDQKLLWLGGFLTALIAQGNIKLWYFMEMNRAALARDVKRVELQLSILANK
;
A
#
# COMPACT_ATOMS: atom_id res chain seq x y z
N ARG A 1 30.41 12.09 12.94
CA ARG A 1 30.63 11.02 11.93
C ARG A 1 29.87 9.71 12.23
N ARG A 2 29.67 9.27 13.49
CA ARG A 2 28.84 8.08 13.79
C ARG A 2 27.34 8.24 13.52
N LEU A 3 26.81 9.47 13.55
CA LEU A 3 25.38 9.76 13.29
C LEU A 3 25.00 9.73 11.79
N LEU A 4 25.99 9.66 10.88
CA LEU A 4 25.75 9.51 9.44
C LEU A 4 25.75 8.02 9.00
N ASN A 5 26.41 7.13 9.75
CA ASN A 5 26.37 5.69 9.47
C ASN A 5 25.06 5.02 9.93
N SER A 6 24.32 5.60 10.87
CA SER A 6 23.00 5.09 11.27
C SER A 6 21.88 5.50 10.32
N GLN A 7 22.17 6.29 9.29
CA GLN A 7 21.23 6.62 8.22
C GLN A 7 21.26 5.56 7.11
N SER A 8 22.37 4.82 7.01
CA SER A 8 22.62 3.75 6.04
C SER A 8 22.57 2.34 6.65
N ASP A 9 22.14 2.21 7.91
CA ASP A 9 21.55 0.96 8.37
C ASP A 9 20.10 0.97 7.88
N ASP A 10 19.96 0.73 6.59
CA ASP A 10 18.79 0.11 5.99
C ASP A 10 18.46 -1.12 6.84
N LEU A 11 17.69 -0.95 7.93
CA LEU A 11 16.69 -1.95 8.28
C LEU A 11 15.89 -2.07 7.00
N GLY A 12 16.27 -3.05 6.17
CA GLY A 12 16.00 -3.02 4.75
C GLY A 12 14.53 -2.70 4.52
N LEU A 13 14.19 -2.06 3.40
CA LEU A 13 12.79 -1.91 3.01
C LEU A 13 11.99 -3.22 3.24
N PHE A 14 12.63 -4.38 3.09
CA PHE A 14 12.12 -5.70 3.45
C PHE A 14 11.85 -5.97 4.95
N ASP A 15 12.66 -5.45 5.86
CA ASP A 15 12.45 -5.55 7.32
C ASP A 15 11.38 -4.54 7.79
N ALA A 16 11.27 -3.36 7.16
CA ALA A 16 10.15 -2.44 7.36
C ALA A 16 8.82 -3.00 6.81
N ILE A 17 8.86 -3.70 5.67
CA ILE A 17 7.76 -4.52 5.16
C ILE A 17 7.46 -5.65 6.16
N GLY A 18 8.48 -6.34 6.68
CA GLY A 18 8.36 -7.42 7.66
C GLY A 18 7.77 -6.99 9.01
N GLU A 19 8.08 -5.77 9.48
CA GLU A 19 7.46 -5.17 10.65
C GLU A 19 6.00 -4.76 10.39
N THR A 20 5.66 -4.34 9.18
CA THR A 20 4.24 -4.11 8.79
C THR A 20 3.45 -5.42 8.85
N PHE A 21 4.11 -6.56 8.59
CA PHE A 21 3.57 -7.91 8.75
C PHE A 21 3.55 -8.43 10.21
N LYS A 22 4.22 -7.78 11.17
CA LYS A 22 4.22 -8.17 12.59
C LYS A 22 3.29 -7.28 13.42
N GLY A 23 2.27 -7.89 14.04
CA GLY A 23 1.35 -7.25 14.99
C GLY A 23 -0.03 -6.90 14.43
N LYS A 24 -0.72 -5.93 15.06
CA LYS A 24 -2.15 -5.58 14.84
C LYS A 24 -2.46 -5.11 13.41
N ARG A 25 -1.46 -4.63 12.64
CA ARG A 25 -1.63 -4.18 11.24
C ARG A 25 -1.55 -5.31 10.20
N ARG A 26 -1.12 -6.52 10.59
CA ARG A 26 -1.06 -7.70 9.69
C ARG A 26 -2.42 -8.04 9.06
N GLN A 27 -3.49 -7.92 9.85
CA GLN A 27 -4.84 -8.18 9.36
C GLN A 27 -5.20 -7.25 8.20
N VAL A 28 -4.85 -5.97 8.31
CA VAL A 28 -5.14 -4.96 7.29
C VAL A 28 -4.40 -5.26 5.98
N VAL A 29 -3.13 -5.68 6.06
CA VAL A 29 -2.36 -6.07 4.87
C VAL A 29 -2.97 -7.29 4.18
N ILE A 30 -3.39 -8.31 4.94
CA ILE A 30 -4.06 -9.49 4.39
C ILE A 30 -5.37 -9.10 3.71
N TRP A 31 -6.18 -8.23 4.33
CA TRP A 31 -7.40 -7.71 3.74
C TRP A 31 -7.14 -6.99 2.42
N VAL A 32 -6.11 -6.13 2.35
CA VAL A 32 -5.73 -5.42 1.12
C VAL A 32 -5.37 -6.40 0.00
N TRP A 33 -4.59 -7.44 0.31
CA TRP A 33 -4.24 -8.47 -0.68
C TRP A 33 -5.46 -9.22 -1.21
N VAL A 34 -6.39 -9.60 -0.32
CA VAL A 34 -7.64 -10.26 -0.71
C VAL A 34 -8.47 -9.36 -1.62
N VAL A 35 -8.64 -8.08 -1.26
CA VAL A 35 -9.40 -7.11 -2.07
C VAL A 35 -8.73 -6.87 -3.42
N SER A 36 -7.40 -6.74 -3.47
CA SER A 36 -6.66 -6.63 -4.73
C SER A 36 -6.84 -7.84 -5.64
N PHE A 37 -6.95 -9.05 -5.07
CA PHE A 37 -7.22 -10.27 -5.84
C PHE A 37 -8.65 -10.29 -6.39
N ILE A 38 -9.63 -9.85 -5.61
CA ILE A 38 -11.02 -9.73 -6.04
C ILE A 38 -11.14 -8.73 -7.20
N ILE A 39 -10.50 -7.56 -7.09
CA ILE A 39 -10.50 -6.54 -8.14
C ILE A 39 -9.79 -7.06 -9.39
N ALA A 40 -8.71 -7.82 -9.26
CA ALA A 40 -8.04 -8.44 -10.39
C ALA A 40 -8.93 -9.48 -11.09
N ALA A 41 -9.68 -10.30 -10.33
CA ALA A 41 -10.64 -11.23 -10.91
C ALA A 41 -11.80 -10.50 -11.62
N PHE A 42 -12.32 -9.44 -11.01
CA PHE A 42 -13.36 -8.59 -11.61
C PHE A 42 -12.87 -7.94 -12.91
N PHE A 43 -11.61 -7.49 -12.93
CA PHE A 43 -10.96 -6.94 -14.12
C PHE A 43 -10.93 -7.94 -15.28
N VAL A 44 -10.52 -9.20 -15.03
CA VAL A 44 -10.54 -10.27 -16.04
C VAL A 44 -11.97 -10.55 -16.51
N PHE A 45 -12.95 -10.55 -15.59
CA PHE A 45 -14.36 -10.75 -15.93
C PHE A 45 -14.90 -9.65 -16.86
N CYS A 46 -14.61 -8.38 -16.58
CA CYS A 46 -14.99 -7.27 -17.45
C CYS A 46 -14.39 -7.39 -18.85
N VAL A 47 -13.13 -7.85 -18.96
CA VAL A 47 -12.47 -8.06 -20.26
C VAL A 47 -13.17 -9.16 -21.05
N ILE A 48 -13.49 -10.31 -20.42
CA ILE A 48 -14.18 -11.41 -21.09
C ILE A 48 -15.56 -10.96 -21.60
N GLN A 49 -16.32 -10.24 -20.77
CA GLN A 49 -17.64 -9.74 -21.16
C GLN A 49 -17.57 -8.67 -22.26
N PHE A 50 -16.53 -7.84 -22.27
CA PHE A 50 -16.29 -6.86 -23.33
C PHE A 50 -16.10 -7.51 -24.72
N PHE A 51 -15.41 -8.66 -24.78
CA PHE A 51 -15.24 -9.41 -26.03
C PHE A 51 -16.47 -10.22 -26.44
N ASN A 52 -17.30 -10.65 -25.48
CA ASN A 52 -18.49 -11.48 -25.74
C ASN A 52 -19.72 -10.64 -26.17
N SER A 53 -19.85 -9.41 -25.65
CA SER A 53 -21.00 -8.57 -25.97
C SER A 53 -20.95 -8.02 -27.40
N THR A 54 -22.01 -8.22 -28.16
CA THR A 54 -22.16 -7.75 -29.55
C THR A 54 -22.77 -6.33 -29.61
N ASP A 55 -23.50 -5.93 -28.57
CA ASP A 55 -24.16 -4.62 -28.47
C ASP A 55 -23.22 -3.51 -27.99
N THR A 56 -23.27 -2.36 -28.66
CA THR A 56 -22.43 -1.19 -28.38
C THR A 56 -22.70 -0.61 -26.97
N ASP A 57 -23.96 -0.59 -26.54
CA ASP A 57 -24.34 -0.06 -25.22
C ASP A 57 -23.80 -0.93 -24.07
N GLN A 58 -23.83 -2.26 -24.24
CA GLN A 58 -23.26 -3.19 -23.26
C GLN A 58 -21.73 -3.06 -23.19
N LYS A 59 -21.05 -2.92 -24.34
CA LYS A 59 -19.60 -2.69 -24.37
C LYS A 59 -19.20 -1.44 -23.60
N LEU A 60 -19.99 -0.36 -23.69
CA LEU A 60 -19.71 0.89 -22.98
C LEU A 60 -19.83 0.73 -21.45
N LEU A 61 -20.83 -0.03 -20.98
CA LEU A 61 -20.97 -0.36 -19.55
C LEU A 61 -19.78 -1.19 -19.04
N TRP A 62 -19.37 -2.21 -19.80
CA TRP A 62 -18.21 -3.05 -19.43
C TRP A 62 -16.89 -2.26 -19.48
N LEU A 63 -16.74 -1.31 -20.40
CA LEU A 63 -15.63 -0.35 -20.43
C LEU A 63 -15.59 0.53 -19.18
N GLY A 64 -16.76 1.03 -18.73
CA GLY A 64 -16.88 1.78 -17.48
C GLY A 64 -16.48 0.94 -16.26
N GLY A 65 -16.92 -0.32 -16.20
CA GLY A 65 -16.52 -1.28 -15.16
C GLY A 65 -15.02 -1.57 -15.18
N PHE A 66 -14.42 -1.69 -16.36
CA PHE A 66 -12.98 -1.88 -16.53
C PHE A 66 -12.17 -0.68 -16.04
N LEU A 67 -12.58 0.54 -16.41
CA LEU A 67 -11.88 1.76 -16.01
C LEU A 67 -11.96 1.99 -14.50
N THR A 68 -13.13 1.77 -13.90
CA THR A 68 -13.30 1.89 -12.45
C THR A 68 -12.47 0.85 -11.70
N ALA A 69 -12.38 -0.39 -12.21
CA ALA A 69 -11.52 -1.42 -11.64
C ALA A 69 -10.02 -1.05 -11.70
N LEU A 70 -9.55 -0.44 -12.79
CA LEU A 70 -8.17 0.06 -12.90
C LEU A 70 -7.88 1.16 -11.87
N ILE A 71 -8.77 2.13 -11.77
CA ILE A 71 -8.63 3.23 -10.82
C ILE A 71 -8.65 2.69 -9.38
N ALA A 72 -9.56 1.77 -9.06
CA ALA A 72 -9.62 1.13 -7.75
C ALA A 72 -8.32 0.38 -7.40
N GLN A 73 -7.77 -0.39 -8.35
CA GLN A 73 -6.51 -1.11 -8.16
C GLN A 73 -5.32 -0.14 -7.92
N GLY A 74 -5.28 0.98 -8.63
CA GLY A 74 -4.28 2.03 -8.42
C GLY A 74 -4.38 2.70 -7.06
N ASN A 75 -5.60 3.05 -6.64
CA ASN A 75 -5.86 3.69 -5.35
C ASN A 75 -5.48 2.80 -4.16
N ILE A 76 -5.73 1.49 -4.24
CA ILE A 76 -5.34 0.54 -3.19
C ILE A 76 -3.82 0.50 -3.01
N LYS A 77 -3.06 0.46 -4.11
CA LYS A 77 -1.60 0.51 -4.04
C LYS A 77 -1.11 1.82 -3.43
N LEU A 78 -1.68 2.94 -3.87
CA LEU A 78 -1.32 4.27 -3.34
C LEU A 78 -1.58 4.35 -1.84
N TRP A 79 -2.76 3.89 -1.39
CA TRP A 79 -3.10 3.85 0.01
C TRP A 79 -2.13 2.97 0.82
N TYR A 80 -1.74 1.80 0.30
CA TYR A 80 -0.76 0.92 0.96
C TYR A 80 0.61 1.59 1.11
N PHE A 81 1.10 2.28 0.07
CA PHE A 81 2.33 3.06 0.14
C PHE A 81 2.24 4.19 1.18
N MET A 82 1.11 4.89 1.24
CA MET A 82 0.88 5.95 2.23
C MET A 82 0.85 5.40 3.66
N GLU A 83 0.23 4.23 3.88
CA GLU A 83 0.18 3.59 5.19
C GLU A 83 1.58 3.14 5.64
N MET A 84 2.41 2.65 4.71
CA MET A 84 3.82 2.34 4.97
C MET A 84 4.63 3.59 5.33
N ASN A 85 4.48 4.67 4.56
CA ASN A 85 5.13 5.95 4.85
C ASN A 85 4.71 6.51 6.21
N ARG A 86 3.43 6.38 6.57
CA ARG A 86 2.92 6.79 7.89
C ARG A 86 3.58 6.02 9.02
N ALA A 87 3.80 4.72 8.84
CA ALA A 87 4.50 3.90 9.84
C ALA A 87 5.98 4.28 9.98
N ALA A 88 6.67 4.56 8.86
CA ALA A 88 8.05 5.04 8.86
C ALA A 88 8.18 6.40 9.57
N LEU A 89 7.33 7.37 9.20
CA LEU A 89 7.29 8.70 9.82
C LEU A 89 7.08 8.63 11.34
N ALA A 90 6.19 7.75 11.82
CA ALA A 90 5.96 7.59 13.25
C ALA A 90 7.20 7.06 14.00
N ARG A 91 8.04 6.23 13.36
CA ARG A 91 9.30 5.77 13.94
C ARG A 91 10.33 6.91 13.98
N ASP A 92 10.39 7.72 12.94
CA ASP A 92 11.32 8.84 12.85
C ASP A 92 11.00 9.91 13.90
N VAL A 93 9.72 10.25 14.11
CA VAL A 93 9.29 11.19 15.16
C VAL A 93 9.69 10.69 16.55
N LYS A 94 9.42 9.41 16.87
CA LYS A 94 9.81 8.83 18.16
C LYS A 94 11.32 8.87 18.40
N ARG A 95 12.13 8.66 17.36
CA ARG A 95 13.60 8.78 17.44
C ARG A 95 14.01 10.21 17.75
N VAL A 96 13.37 11.21 17.13
CA VAL A 96 13.63 12.63 17.39
C VAL A 96 13.23 13.01 18.83
N GLU A 97 12.07 12.56 19.31
CA GLU A 97 11.64 12.76 20.70
C GLU A 97 12.63 12.19 21.72
N LEU A 98 13.14 10.97 21.47
CA LEU A 98 14.14 10.34 22.32
C LEU A 98 15.46 11.13 22.34
N GLN A 99 15.90 11.63 21.19
CA GLN A 99 17.11 12.45 21.11
C GLN A 99 16.97 13.77 21.88
N LEU A 100 15.80 14.41 21.77
CA LEU A 100 15.49 15.64 22.50
C LEU A 100 15.45 15.40 24.02
N SER A 101 14.88 14.30 24.49
CA SER A 101 14.81 14.01 25.93
C SER A 101 16.19 13.74 26.55
N ILE A 102 17.10 13.09 25.81
CA ILE A 102 18.49 12.90 26.23
C ILE A 102 19.23 14.25 26.31
N LEU A 103 18.99 15.15 25.35
CA LEU A 103 19.59 16.48 25.34
C LEU A 103 19.06 17.37 26.47
N ALA A 104 17.77 17.27 26.80
CA ALA A 104 17.15 18.05 27.86
C ALA A 104 17.52 17.59 29.28
N ASN A 105 17.90 16.31 29.43
CA ASN A 105 18.31 15.73 30.72
C ASN A 105 19.84 15.84 30.96
N LYS A 106 20.52 16.71 30.21
CA LYS A 106 21.96 16.98 30.32
C LYS A 106 22.20 18.46 30.54
#